data_AF-A0A6G0VLP0-F1
#
_entry.id   AF-A0A6G0VLP0-F1
#
_cell.length_a   1.000
_cell.length_b   1.000
_cell.length_c   1.000
_cell.angle_alpha   90.00
_cell.angle_beta   90.00
_cell.angle_gamma   90.00
#
_symmetry.space_group_name_H-M   'P 1'
#
loop_
_entity.id
_entity.type
_entity.pdbx_description
1 polymer ?
#
loop_
_entity_poly.entity_id
_entity_poly.type
_entity_poly.pdbx_seq_one_letter_code
_entity_poly.pdbx_strand_id
1 'polypeptide(L)'
;MYESVTLSLTGNATILSVNYFPSINLYDDSEIALLCLKSFNSFPNINENNNKFSIQIVDDENNNTPMMCYIKLEEGCYEIKDINQQVKKQIYDYNSENLIKLTFDISVDPNDFRSFIKCNGILHFEIPFSMAPVFGFEKRQYKPEYAIHRSEKAVNLNTINSIKVMCNIAQGYVTINPIKYYNFYFCKII
;
A
#
# COMPACT_ATOMS: atom_id res chain seq x y z
N MET A 1 -45.10 3.12 -3.72
CA MET A 1 -44.15 2.48 -4.65
C MET A 1 -42.78 2.93 -4.19
N TYR A 2 -41.93 2.02 -3.71
CA TYR A 2 -40.59 2.39 -3.25
C TYR A 2 -39.70 2.50 -4.49
N GLU A 3 -39.26 3.71 -4.81
CA GLU A 3 -38.30 3.97 -5.89
C GLU A 3 -36.89 3.96 -5.31
N SER A 4 -35.97 3.23 -5.94
CA SER A 4 -34.56 3.24 -5.59
C SER A 4 -33.73 3.58 -6.83
N VAL A 5 -32.76 4.48 -6.65
CA VAL A 5 -31.84 4.92 -7.71
C VAL A 5 -30.42 4.67 -7.24
N THR A 6 -29.65 3.88 -8.02
CA THR A 6 -28.23 3.65 -7.76
C THR A 6 -27.40 4.53 -8.68
N LEU A 7 -26.53 5.35 -8.09
CA LEU A 7 -25.59 6.20 -8.82
C LEU A 7 -24.17 5.67 -8.63
N SER A 8 -23.42 5.53 -9.73
CA SER A 8 -21.99 5.19 -9.70
C SER A 8 -21.18 6.40 -10.12
N LEU A 9 -20.27 6.83 -9.25
CA LEU A 9 -19.32 7.90 -9.54
C LEU A 9 -17.91 7.32 -9.63
N THR A 10 -17.12 7.81 -10.58
CA THR A 10 -15.72 7.40 -10.77
C THR A 10 -14.89 8.63 -11.10
N GLY A 11 -13.69 8.70 -10.55
CA GLY A 11 -12.76 9.78 -10.81
C GLY A 11 -11.48 9.61 -9.99
N ASN A 12 -10.55 10.51 -10.20
CA ASN A 12 -9.26 10.59 -9.51
C ASN A 12 -9.18 11.74 -8.50
N ALA A 13 -10.32 12.39 -8.22
CA ALA A 13 -10.43 13.49 -7.28
C ALA A 13 -11.01 13.03 -5.93
N THR A 14 -10.78 13.81 -4.88
CA THR A 14 -11.35 13.60 -3.54
C THR A 14 -12.84 13.96 -3.47
N ILE A 15 -13.34 14.73 -4.45
CA ILE A 15 -14.74 15.11 -4.58
C ILE A 15 -15.24 14.61 -5.93
N LEU A 16 -16.29 13.79 -5.90
CA LEU A 16 -16.99 13.32 -7.09
C LEU A 16 -18.40 13.92 -7.09
N SER A 17 -18.83 14.45 -8.24
CA SER A 17 -20.16 15.06 -8.40
C SER A 17 -20.72 14.73 -9.79
N VAL A 18 -22.05 14.62 -9.88
CA VAL A 18 -22.74 14.34 -11.14
C VAL A 18 -24.12 15.00 -11.14
N ASN A 19 -24.54 15.52 -12.29
CA ASN A 19 -25.90 15.99 -12.53
C ASN A 19 -26.71 14.86 -13.18
N TYR A 20 -27.96 14.69 -12.77
CA TYR A 20 -28.81 13.59 -13.26
C TYR A 20 -30.09 14.13 -13.89
N PHE A 21 -30.54 13.50 -14.99
CA PHE A 21 -31.82 13.81 -15.67
C PHE A 21 -32.53 12.50 -16.05
N PRO A 22 -33.85 12.35 -15.76
CA PRO A 22 -34.72 13.31 -15.08
C PRO A 22 -34.33 13.54 -13.61
N SER A 23 -34.77 14.64 -13.01
CA SER A 23 -34.44 14.95 -11.62
C SER A 23 -34.95 13.88 -10.66
N ILE A 24 -34.13 13.51 -9.68
CA ILE A 24 -34.53 12.61 -8.59
C ILE A 24 -35.40 13.42 -7.63
N ASN A 25 -36.64 12.96 -7.41
CA ASN A 25 -37.54 13.57 -6.44
C ASN A 25 -37.22 13.01 -5.04
N LEU A 26 -36.96 13.89 -4.09
CA LEU A 26 -36.74 13.53 -2.69
C LEU A 26 -37.98 13.86 -1.86
N TYR A 27 -38.37 12.92 -1.02
CA TYR A 27 -39.47 13.02 -0.06
C TYR A 27 -38.92 13.05 1.37
N ASP A 28 -39.78 13.24 2.37
CA ASP A 28 -39.33 13.34 3.77
C ASP A 28 -38.80 12.03 4.35
N ASP A 29 -39.22 10.89 3.81
CA ASP A 29 -38.77 9.55 4.14
C ASP A 29 -37.64 9.04 3.22
N SER A 30 -37.05 9.92 2.40
CA SER A 30 -35.95 9.54 1.51
C SER A 30 -34.63 9.33 2.27
N GLU A 31 -33.94 8.26 1.93
CA GLU A 31 -32.66 7.88 2.53
C GLU A 31 -31.57 7.80 1.46
N ILE A 32 -30.32 8.07 1.87
CA ILE A 32 -29.14 7.88 1.05
C ILE A 32 -28.18 6.92 1.76
N ALA A 33 -27.65 5.96 1.02
CA ALA A 33 -26.69 4.99 1.54
C ALA A 33 -25.52 4.83 0.58
N LEU A 34 -24.31 4.69 1.14
CA LEU A 34 -23.14 4.27 0.38
C LEU A 34 -23.15 2.75 0.23
N LEU A 35 -23.35 2.26 -0.99
CA LEU A 35 -23.35 0.83 -1.25
C LEU A 35 -21.94 0.23 -1.36
N CYS A 36 -21.00 0.97 -1.97
CA CYS A 36 -19.64 0.47 -2.21
C CYS A 36 -18.65 1.63 -2.42
N LEU A 37 -17.46 1.51 -1.85
CA LEU A 37 -16.28 2.33 -2.19
C LEU A 37 -15.19 1.41 -2.72
N LYS A 38 -14.67 1.70 -3.90
CA LYS A 38 -13.50 1.03 -4.48
C LYS A 38 -12.40 2.06 -4.72
N SER A 39 -11.29 1.93 -4.01
CA SER A 39 -10.08 2.71 -4.27
C SER A 39 -9.07 1.79 -4.98
N PHE A 40 -8.82 2.02 -6.26
CA PHE A 40 -7.87 1.23 -7.04
C PHE A 40 -6.45 1.76 -6.79
N ASN A 41 -5.80 1.32 -5.70
CA ASN A 41 -4.41 1.66 -5.40
C ASN A 41 -4.13 3.17 -5.27
N SER A 42 -5.11 3.96 -4.85
CA SER A 42 -5.01 5.43 -4.78
C SER A 42 -4.09 5.94 -3.67
N PHE A 43 -3.51 5.05 -2.85
CA PHE A 43 -2.74 5.39 -1.68
C PHE A 43 -1.45 4.58 -1.67
N PRO A 44 -0.32 5.16 -2.13
CA PRO A 44 0.93 4.44 -2.22
C PRO A 44 1.42 4.05 -0.83
N ASN A 45 1.76 2.77 -0.65
CA ASN A 45 2.41 2.28 0.57
C ASN A 45 3.93 2.29 0.48
N ILE A 46 4.46 2.35 -0.75
CA ILE A 46 5.84 2.65 -1.09
C ILE A 46 5.90 4.02 -1.74
N ASN A 47 6.76 4.90 -1.27
CA ASN A 47 7.00 6.25 -1.78
C ASN A 47 8.47 6.64 -1.66
N GLU A 48 8.82 7.88 -2.00
CA GLU A 48 10.20 8.38 -1.98
C GLU A 48 10.92 8.26 -0.63
N ASN A 49 10.17 8.10 0.48
CA ASN A 49 10.71 8.03 1.84
C ASN A 49 10.95 6.61 2.37
N ASN A 50 10.48 5.57 1.68
CA ASN A 50 10.50 4.19 2.19
C ASN A 50 10.61 3.13 1.08
N ASN A 51 11.47 3.35 0.09
CA ASN A 51 11.56 2.51 -1.11
C ASN A 51 12.92 1.84 -1.38
N LYS A 52 13.87 1.88 -0.43
CA LYS A 52 15.22 1.31 -0.64
C LYS A 52 15.63 0.31 0.44
N PHE A 53 16.48 -0.63 0.08
CA PHE A 53 17.32 -1.40 1.00
C PHE A 53 18.51 -1.98 0.21
N SER A 54 19.51 -2.54 0.88
CA SER A 54 20.61 -3.20 0.20
C SER A 54 20.96 -4.54 0.83
N ILE A 55 21.54 -5.42 0.03
CA ILE A 55 22.03 -6.74 0.46
C ILE A 55 23.51 -6.82 0.15
N GLN A 56 24.32 -7.03 1.19
CA GLN A 56 25.74 -7.28 1.05
C GLN A 56 25.97 -8.75 0.67
N ILE A 57 26.79 -8.98 -0.36
CA ILE A 57 27.21 -10.31 -0.78
C ILE A 57 28.42 -10.73 0.08
N VAL A 58 28.40 -11.98 0.58
CA VAL A 58 29.45 -12.51 1.48
C VAL A 58 30.49 -13.37 0.73
N ASP A 59 30.12 -13.98 -0.40
CA ASP A 59 30.99 -14.90 -1.16
C ASP A 59 31.93 -14.22 -2.18
N ASP A 60 32.37 -12.98 -1.95
CA ASP A 60 33.37 -12.36 -2.83
C ASP A 60 34.77 -12.83 -2.40
N GLU A 61 35.19 -13.99 -2.91
CA GLU A 61 36.54 -14.55 -2.72
C GLU A 61 37.66 -13.61 -3.21
N ASN A 62 37.36 -12.48 -3.88
CA ASN A 62 38.34 -11.71 -4.63
C ASN A 62 38.43 -10.19 -4.38
N ASN A 63 37.72 -9.56 -3.45
CA ASN A 63 37.89 -8.11 -3.24
C ASN A 63 37.87 -7.63 -1.79
N ASN A 64 38.79 -6.70 -1.48
CA ASN A 64 38.87 -5.96 -0.21
C ASN A 64 37.65 -5.07 0.08
N THR A 65 36.69 -4.96 -0.85
CA THR A 65 35.48 -4.15 -0.73
C THR A 65 34.24 -5.03 -0.86
N PRO A 66 33.33 -5.01 0.12
CA PRO A 66 32.13 -5.84 0.07
C PRO A 66 31.18 -5.36 -1.02
N MET A 67 30.78 -6.27 -1.90
CA MET A 67 29.86 -5.99 -2.98
C MET A 67 28.43 -5.82 -2.46
N MET A 68 27.72 -4.81 -2.96
CA MET A 68 26.38 -4.42 -2.50
C MET A 68 25.37 -4.49 -3.64
N CYS A 69 24.28 -5.23 -3.43
CA CYS A 69 23.10 -5.18 -4.29
C CYS A 69 22.12 -4.15 -3.72
N TYR A 70 21.93 -3.03 -4.42
CA TYR A 70 20.99 -1.99 -4.03
C TYR A 70 19.63 -2.24 -4.68
N ILE A 71 18.59 -2.30 -3.86
CA ILE A 71 17.22 -2.52 -4.29
C ILE A 71 16.44 -1.21 -4.13
N LYS A 72 15.70 -0.83 -5.17
CA LYS A 72 14.83 0.35 -5.15
C LYS A 72 13.49 0.01 -5.80
N LEU A 73 12.39 0.25 -5.08
CA LEU A 73 11.04 0.13 -5.63
C LEU A 73 10.53 1.47 -6.13
N GLU A 74 9.65 1.42 -7.14
CA GLU A 74 8.90 2.58 -7.61
C GLU A 74 7.80 2.94 -6.61
N GLU A 75 7.31 4.18 -6.68
CA GLU A 75 6.17 4.61 -5.88
C GLU A 75 4.90 3.87 -6.32
N GLY A 76 4.15 3.34 -5.35
CA GLY A 76 2.97 2.55 -5.65
C GLY A 76 2.36 1.88 -4.45
N CYS A 77 1.27 1.16 -4.70
CA CYS A 77 0.57 0.33 -3.72
C CYS A 77 0.85 -1.13 -4.05
N TYR A 78 1.58 -1.79 -3.17
CA TYR A 78 2.04 -3.17 -3.36
C TYR A 78 1.56 -4.09 -2.25
N GLU A 79 1.23 -5.34 -2.58
CA GLU A 79 1.19 -6.41 -1.61
C GLU A 79 2.61 -6.96 -1.35
N ILE A 80 2.81 -7.69 -0.24
CA ILE A 80 4.10 -8.37 0.01
C ILE A 80 4.49 -9.30 -1.15
N LYS A 81 3.51 -9.94 -1.79
CA LYS A 81 3.75 -10.81 -2.96
C LYS A 81 4.33 -10.04 -4.13
N ASP A 82 3.78 -8.85 -4.42
CA ASP A 82 4.25 -7.99 -5.50
C ASP A 82 5.66 -7.47 -5.21
N ILE A 83 5.92 -7.05 -3.96
CA ILE A 83 7.26 -6.65 -3.53
C ILE A 83 8.25 -7.80 -3.72
N ASN A 84 7.92 -9.02 -3.25
CA ASN A 84 8.80 -10.18 -3.38
C ASN A 84 9.16 -10.45 -4.85
N GLN A 85 8.19 -10.36 -5.76
CA GLN A 85 8.41 -10.55 -7.20
C GLN A 85 9.31 -9.46 -7.81
N GLN A 86 9.08 -8.19 -7.48
CA GLN A 86 9.88 -7.06 -7.97
C GLN A 86 11.33 -7.15 -7.49
N VAL A 87 11.54 -7.47 -6.20
CA VAL A 87 12.89 -7.64 -5.65
C VAL A 87 13.60 -8.82 -6.31
N LYS A 88 12.93 -9.96 -6.47
CA LYS A 88 13.51 -11.13 -7.16
C LYS A 88 13.91 -10.82 -8.59
N LYS A 89 13.14 -9.98 -9.30
CA LYS A 89 13.49 -9.54 -10.65
C LYS A 89 14.77 -8.70 -10.65
N GLN A 90 14.88 -7.69 -9.77
CA GLN A 90 16.09 -6.87 -9.67
C GLN A 90 17.33 -7.70 -9.29
N ILE A 91 17.16 -8.69 -8.41
CA ILE A 91 18.24 -9.60 -8.02
C ILE A 91 18.62 -10.53 -9.18
N TYR A 92 17.67 -10.99 -9.98
CA TYR A 92 17.95 -11.79 -11.17
C TYR A 92 18.81 -11.02 -12.16
N ASP A 93 18.43 -9.77 -12.47
CA ASP A 93 19.18 -8.90 -13.37
C ASP A 93 20.60 -8.66 -12.82
N TYR A 94 20.72 -8.35 -11.52
CA TYR A 94 22.00 -8.14 -10.85
C TYR A 94 22.90 -9.40 -10.87
N ASN A 95 22.33 -10.57 -10.65
CA ASN A 95 23.05 -11.85 -10.68
C ASN A 95 23.60 -12.14 -12.08
N SER A 96 22.80 -11.89 -13.13
CA SER A 96 23.22 -12.10 -14.52
C SER A 96 24.36 -11.17 -14.94
N GLU A 97 24.36 -9.92 -14.50
CA GLU A 97 25.41 -8.95 -14.82
C GLU A 97 26.72 -9.23 -14.09
N ASN A 98 26.64 -9.67 -12.83
CA ASN A 98 27.81 -9.77 -11.95
C ASN A 98 28.31 -11.21 -11.75
N LEU A 99 27.67 -12.20 -12.37
CA LEU A 99 27.96 -13.63 -12.20
C LEU A 99 27.86 -14.10 -10.72
N ILE A 100 26.91 -13.53 -9.98
CA ILE A 100 26.67 -13.83 -8.56
C ILE A 100 25.41 -14.68 -8.41
N LYS A 101 25.29 -15.36 -7.26
CA LYS A 101 24.10 -16.12 -6.90
C LYS A 101 23.44 -15.56 -5.64
N LEU A 102 22.87 -14.36 -5.72
CA LEU A 102 22.08 -13.78 -4.64
C LEU A 102 20.64 -14.30 -4.69
N THR A 103 20.06 -14.55 -3.52
CA THR A 103 18.70 -15.06 -3.34
C THR A 103 17.98 -14.20 -2.31
N PHE A 104 16.69 -13.99 -2.52
CA PHE A 104 15.82 -13.26 -1.62
C PHE A 104 14.43 -13.84 -1.67
N ASP A 105 13.81 -13.97 -0.51
CA ASP A 105 12.40 -14.26 -0.35
C ASP A 105 11.85 -13.52 0.86
N ILE A 106 10.66 -12.96 0.72
CA ILE A 106 9.90 -12.36 1.81
C ILE A 106 8.52 -12.99 1.91
N SER A 107 8.10 -13.31 3.12
CA SER A 107 6.78 -13.83 3.46
C SER A 107 6.24 -13.17 4.73
N VAL A 108 4.95 -13.33 5.01
CA VAL A 108 4.29 -12.79 6.22
C VAL A 108 3.51 -13.90 6.91
N ASP A 109 3.61 -13.96 8.24
CA ASP A 109 2.77 -14.83 9.05
C ASP A 109 1.32 -14.33 9.03
N PRO A 110 0.34 -15.17 8.68
CA PRO A 110 -1.06 -14.77 8.72
C PRO A 110 -1.59 -14.52 10.15
N ASN A 111 -0.91 -14.99 11.20
CA ASN A 111 -1.39 -14.88 12.57
C ASN A 111 -0.97 -13.57 13.25
N ASP A 112 0.29 -13.18 13.11
CA ASP A 112 0.86 -12.00 13.79
C ASP A 112 1.31 -10.88 12.84
N PHE A 113 1.11 -11.09 11.53
CA PHE A 113 1.47 -10.17 10.45
C PHE A 113 2.95 -9.77 10.42
N ARG A 114 3.84 -10.53 11.07
CA ARG A 114 5.28 -10.30 10.99
C ARG A 114 5.85 -10.87 9.72
N SER A 115 6.85 -10.19 9.16
CA SER A 115 7.53 -10.66 7.97
C SER A 115 8.73 -11.54 8.31
N PHE A 116 9.02 -12.44 7.39
CA PHE A 116 10.22 -13.27 7.38
C PHE A 116 10.97 -12.99 6.08
N ILE A 117 12.22 -12.54 6.18
CA ILE A 117 13.11 -12.36 5.05
C ILE A 117 14.17 -13.44 5.10
N LYS A 118 14.33 -14.15 3.99
CA LYS A 118 15.40 -15.13 3.77
C LYS A 118 16.26 -14.67 2.61
N CYS A 119 17.56 -14.50 2.85
CA CYS A 119 18.55 -14.21 1.83
C CYS A 119 19.90 -14.83 2.19
N ASN A 120 20.76 -15.01 1.19
CA ASN A 120 22.13 -15.49 1.37
C ASN A 120 23.16 -14.35 1.44
N GLY A 121 22.73 -13.16 1.80
CA GLY A 121 23.59 -12.02 2.07
C GLY A 121 23.18 -11.35 3.37
N ILE A 122 23.88 -10.28 3.72
CA ILE A 122 23.60 -9.48 4.91
C ILE A 122 22.67 -8.34 4.54
N LEU A 123 21.52 -8.22 5.22
CA LEU A 123 20.56 -7.14 4.95
C LEU A 123 21.03 -5.85 5.61
N HIS A 124 21.01 -4.77 4.84
CA HIS A 124 21.28 -3.41 5.30
C HIS A 124 20.00 -2.58 5.20
N PHE A 125 19.43 -2.24 6.36
CA PHE A 125 18.28 -1.36 6.47
C PHE A 125 18.63 0.01 7.07
N GLU A 126 19.87 0.19 7.53
CA GLU A 126 20.46 1.43 8.04
C GLU A 126 20.81 2.44 6.92
N ILE A 127 19.99 2.49 5.86
CA ILE A 127 20.17 3.42 4.75
C ILE A 127 19.07 4.49 4.73
N PRO A 128 19.31 5.66 4.10
CA PRO A 128 18.25 6.62 3.82
C PRO A 128 17.12 6.00 3.00
N PHE A 129 15.89 6.43 3.27
CA PHE A 129 14.68 5.96 2.57
C PHE A 129 14.43 4.45 2.68
N SER A 130 14.86 3.87 3.80
CA SER A 130 14.80 2.43 4.05
C SER A 130 13.38 1.86 4.10
N MET A 131 13.21 0.68 3.52
CA MET A 131 12.01 -0.15 3.56
C MET A 131 11.82 -0.89 4.89
N ALA A 132 12.78 -0.86 5.82
CA ALA A 132 12.67 -1.56 7.11
C ALA A 132 11.31 -1.34 7.81
N PRO A 133 10.83 -0.09 7.97
CA PRO A 133 9.54 0.16 8.62
C PRO A 133 8.35 -0.48 7.88
N VAL A 134 8.40 -0.57 6.55
CA VAL A 134 7.35 -1.22 5.75
C VAL A 134 7.32 -2.72 6.05
N PHE A 135 8.48 -3.35 6.11
CA PHE A 135 8.62 -4.77 6.44
C PHE A 135 8.47 -5.07 7.94
N GLY A 136 8.35 -4.06 8.80
CA GLY A 136 8.28 -4.22 10.25
C GLY A 136 9.63 -4.44 10.94
N PHE A 137 10.74 -4.22 10.23
CA PHE A 137 12.10 -4.29 10.76
C PHE A 137 12.56 -2.94 11.32
N GLU A 138 13.58 -3.00 12.18
CA GLU A 138 14.32 -1.81 12.61
C GLU A 138 15.37 -1.40 11.56
N LYS A 139 15.76 -0.12 11.55
CA LYS A 139 16.79 0.39 10.65
C LYS A 139 18.19 0.01 11.15
N ARG A 140 18.57 -1.24 10.91
CA ARG A 140 19.87 -1.81 11.30
C ARG A 140 20.29 -2.92 10.34
N GLN A 141 21.51 -3.39 10.52
CA GLN A 141 22.05 -4.53 9.79
C GLN A 141 21.51 -5.83 10.39
N TYR A 142 21.13 -6.80 9.55
CA TYR A 142 20.70 -8.12 10.00
C TYR A 142 21.69 -9.19 9.54
N LYS A 143 22.31 -9.85 10.54
CA LYS A 143 23.27 -10.95 10.44
C LYS A 143 22.77 -12.14 11.28
N PRO A 144 23.25 -13.38 11.05
CA PRO A 144 24.19 -13.78 10.01
C PRO A 144 23.53 -13.93 8.64
N GLU A 145 24.34 -13.97 7.59
CA GLU A 145 23.95 -14.41 6.26
C GLU A 145 23.32 -15.82 6.29
N TYR A 146 22.51 -16.16 5.27
CA TYR A 146 21.79 -17.43 5.14
C TYR A 146 20.72 -17.71 6.21
N ALA A 147 20.54 -16.81 7.18
CA ALA A 147 19.48 -16.90 8.18
C ALA A 147 18.13 -16.40 7.66
N ILE A 148 17.06 -16.87 8.30
CA ILE A 148 15.73 -16.28 8.17
C ILE A 148 15.60 -15.23 9.26
N HIS A 149 15.45 -13.97 8.86
CA HIS A 149 15.22 -12.87 9.77
C HIS A 149 13.73 -12.62 9.93
N ARG A 150 13.24 -12.64 11.17
CA ARG A 150 11.86 -12.29 11.51
C ARG A 150 11.79 -10.84 11.97
N SER A 151 10.79 -10.11 11.52
CA SER A 151 10.59 -8.70 11.87
C SER A 151 10.22 -8.50 13.36
N GLU A 152 10.62 -7.36 13.91
CA GLU A 152 10.31 -6.97 15.28
C GLU A 152 8.84 -6.53 15.43
N LYS A 153 8.27 -5.97 14.37
CA LYS A 153 6.89 -5.46 14.31
C LYS A 153 6.11 -6.10 13.16
N ALA A 154 4.79 -5.99 13.20
CA ALA A 154 3.95 -6.34 12.07
C ALA A 154 4.30 -5.47 10.85
N VAL A 155 4.14 -6.05 9.67
CA VAL A 155 4.30 -5.36 8.39
C VAL A 155 3.35 -4.17 8.31
N ASN A 156 3.87 -3.03 7.85
CA ASN A 156 3.09 -1.81 7.67
C ASN A 156 2.91 -1.50 6.18
N LEU A 157 1.96 -2.20 5.54
CA LEU A 157 1.55 -1.93 4.15
C LEU A 157 0.32 -1.03 4.04
N ASN A 158 -0.33 -0.70 5.16
CA ASN A 158 -1.51 0.17 5.19
C ASN A 158 -1.09 1.57 5.65
N THR A 159 -0.90 2.49 4.70
CA THR A 159 -0.64 3.90 5.02
C THR A 159 -1.89 4.64 5.51
N ILE A 160 -3.07 4.02 5.38
CA ILE A 160 -4.36 4.62 5.73
C ILE A 160 -5.10 3.77 6.74
N ASN A 161 -5.45 4.41 7.85
CA ASN A 161 -6.18 3.80 8.95
C ASN A 161 -7.70 4.00 8.83
N SER A 162 -8.15 5.05 8.12
CA SER A 162 -9.57 5.33 7.94
C SER A 162 -9.84 6.16 6.68
N ILE A 163 -10.99 5.92 6.06
CA ILE A 163 -11.47 6.70 4.91
C ILE A 163 -12.84 7.25 5.28
N LYS A 164 -12.97 8.58 5.35
CA LYS A 164 -14.26 9.25 5.54
C LYS A 164 -14.90 9.50 4.18
N VAL A 165 -16.11 8.97 3.97
CA VAL A 165 -16.92 9.24 2.78
C VAL A 165 -18.13 10.06 3.18
N MET A 166 -18.31 11.22 2.56
CA MET A 166 -19.48 12.08 2.77
C MET A 166 -20.36 12.02 1.52
N CYS A 167 -21.61 11.59 1.69
CA CYS A 167 -22.59 11.50 0.60
C CYS A 167 -23.63 12.59 0.77
N ASN A 168 -23.63 13.58 -0.12
CA ASN A 168 -24.60 14.67 -0.08
C ASN A 168 -25.49 14.63 -1.32
N ILE A 169 -26.78 14.87 -1.13
CA ILE A 169 -27.72 15.12 -2.23
C ILE A 169 -28.31 16.51 -2.07
N ALA A 170 -28.17 17.33 -3.11
CA ALA A 170 -28.78 18.64 -3.15
C ALA A 170 -29.87 18.64 -4.21
N GLN A 171 -31.10 18.96 -3.80
CA GLN A 171 -32.20 19.22 -4.73
C GLN A 171 -32.35 20.73 -4.89
N GLY A 172 -32.05 21.24 -6.08
CA GLY A 172 -32.33 22.62 -6.43
C GLY A 172 -33.70 22.74 -7.07
N TYR A 173 -34.69 23.27 -6.35
CA TYR A 173 -35.86 23.89 -6.95
C TYR A 173 -35.78 25.39 -6.68
N VAL A 174 -36.06 26.21 -7.70
CA VAL A 174 -36.28 27.64 -7.47
C VAL A 174 -37.47 27.74 -6.52
N THR A 175 -37.23 28.20 -5.29
CA THR A 175 -38.13 28.45 -4.16
C THR A 175 -38.31 27.36 -3.09
N ILE A 176 -37.72 27.63 -1.91
CA ILE A 176 -38.19 27.32 -0.54
C ILE A 176 -38.09 25.86 -0.06
N ASN A 177 -36.88 25.29 0.07
CA ASN A 177 -36.62 24.24 1.08
C ASN A 177 -35.12 24.14 1.43
N PRO A 178 -34.76 23.81 2.69
CA PRO A 178 -33.36 23.70 3.12
C PRO A 178 -32.66 22.48 2.49
N ILE A 179 -31.40 22.65 2.12
CA ILE A 179 -30.52 21.57 1.66
C ILE A 179 -30.39 20.54 2.80
N LYS A 180 -30.82 19.29 2.56
CA LYS A 180 -30.67 18.20 3.53
C LYS A 180 -29.27 17.57 3.36
N TYR A 181 -28.51 17.53 4.45
CA TYR A 181 -27.17 16.91 4.50
C TYR A 181 -27.24 15.61 5.29
N TYR A 182 -26.74 14.51 4.73
CA TYR A 182 -26.62 13.24 5.43
C TYR A 182 -25.14 12.87 5.52
N ASN A 183 -24.62 12.71 6.74
CA ASN A 183 -23.22 12.40 6.98
C ASN A 183 -23.09 10.98 7.53
N PHE A 184 -22.25 10.16 6.89
CA PHE A 184 -21.91 8.83 7.36
C PHE A 184 -20.40 8.75 7.66
N TYR A 185 -20.05 8.00 8.70
CA TYR A 185 -18.67 7.74 9.09
C TYR A 185 -18.40 6.25 8.92
N PHE A 186 -17.37 5.91 8.14
CA PHE A 186 -16.87 4.56 8.05
C PHE A 186 -15.50 4.50 8.71
N CYS A 187 -15.40 3.75 9.80
CA CYS A 187 -14.13 3.37 10.40
C CYS A 187 -13.92 1.89 10.06
N LYS A 188 -12.90 1.56 9.27
CA LYS A 188 -12.45 0.17 9.20
C LYS A 188 -11.65 -0.07 10.46
N ILE A 189 -12.27 -0.66 11.47
CA ILE A 189 -11.54 -1.22 12.62
C ILE A 189 -10.77 -2.42 12.03
N ILE A 190 -9.44 -2.31 12.05
CA ILE A 190 -8.55 -3.45 11.80
C ILE A 190 -8.66 -4.39 13.00
#